data_AF-A0A7C5CJ32-F1
#
_entry.id   AF-A0A7C5CJ32-F1
#
_cell.length_a   1.000
_cell.length_b   1.000
_cell.length_c   1.000
_cell.angle_alpha   90.00
_cell.angle_beta   90.00
_cell.angle_gamma   90.00
#
_symmetry.space_group_name_H-M   'P 1'
#
loop_
_entity.id
_entity.type
_entity.pdbx_description
1 polymer ?
#
loop_
_entity_poly.entity_id
_entity_poly.type
_entity_poly.pdbx_seq_one_letter_code
_entity_poly.pdbx_strand_id
1 'polypeptide(L)'
;MSNSTAIIDIGSNSARLVIYEASSRYGFHLICEKKSKVRIGEGAYAKGGYLQPIGIKRAYFALREFIKTIKLYSVTKTICVATSALRDAPNGDEFRKWIKKELDLDIDIIDGKSEAKFGAIAGLNLLPIQSGITIDIGGGSSDLALIKNCKIIDTYSLNIGTVRLKELFFDRNRPLHEAKEFIKKELEKLP
;
A
#
# COMPACT_ATOMS: atom_id res chain seq x y z
N MET A 1 22.75 -9.37 18.86
CA MET A 1 21.29 -9.33 18.63
C MET A 1 21.08 -9.22 17.14
N SER A 2 20.29 -10.08 16.51
CA SER A 2 20.00 -9.93 15.09
C SER A 2 19.15 -8.68 14.88
N ASN A 3 19.51 -7.87 13.88
CA ASN A 3 18.83 -6.61 13.60
C ASN A 3 17.71 -6.89 12.59
N SER A 4 16.51 -7.16 13.11
CA SER A 4 15.32 -7.42 12.30
C SER A 4 14.40 -6.20 12.25
N THR A 5 13.80 -5.98 11.08
CA THR A 5 12.86 -4.88 10.81
C THR A 5 11.56 -5.46 10.22
N ALA A 6 10.43 -5.09 10.82
CA ALA A 6 9.10 -5.37 10.30
C ALA A 6 8.58 -4.20 9.49
N ILE A 7 7.98 -4.49 8.34
CA ILE A 7 7.27 -3.53 7.51
C ILE A 7 5.82 -4.00 7.38
N ILE A 8 4.89 -3.15 7.77
CA ILE A 8 3.46 -3.34 7.56
C ILE A 8 3.01 -2.37 6.47
N ASP A 9 2.34 -2.90 5.44
CA ASP A 9 1.71 -2.11 4.38
C ASP A 9 0.19 -2.34 4.41
N ILE A 10 -0.58 -1.26 4.59
CA ILE A 10 -2.04 -1.25 4.58
C ILE A 10 -2.54 -0.67 3.25
N GLY A 11 -2.73 -1.57 2.28
CA GLY A 11 -3.37 -1.24 1.00
C GLY A 11 -4.89 -1.39 1.01
N SER A 12 -5.55 -0.88 -0.04
CA SER A 12 -7.02 -0.90 -0.14
C SER A 12 -7.63 -2.31 -0.10
N ASN A 13 -6.93 -3.31 -0.66
CA ASN A 13 -7.40 -4.70 -0.75
C ASN A 13 -6.86 -5.58 0.39
N SER A 14 -5.60 -5.39 0.79
CA SER A 14 -4.92 -6.26 1.75
C SER A 14 -3.97 -5.49 2.64
N ALA A 15 -3.83 -5.93 3.88
CA ALA A 15 -2.70 -5.57 4.73
C ALA A 15 -1.63 -6.67 4.62
N ARG A 16 -0.36 -6.28 4.60
CA ARG A 16 0.80 -7.18 4.52
C ARG A 16 1.77 -6.88 5.65
N LEU A 17 2.40 -7.90 6.20
CA LEU A 17 3.53 -7.84 7.11
C LEU A 17 4.67 -8.59 6.46
N VAL A 18 5.82 -7.95 6.36
CA VAL A 18 7.10 -8.61 6.04
C VAL A 18 8.10 -8.32 7.16
N ILE A 19 8.93 -9.30 7.48
CA ILE A 19 10.02 -9.13 8.45
C ILE A 19 11.31 -9.49 7.74
N TYR A 20 12.25 -8.56 7.71
CA TYR A 20 13.59 -8.75 7.18
C TYR A 20 14.61 -8.86 8.31
N GLU A 21 15.61 -9.70 8.14
CA GLU A 21 16.76 -9.79 9.02
C GLU A 21 18.04 -9.43 8.28
N ALA A 22 18.82 -8.51 8.85
CA ALA A 22 20.14 -8.16 8.34
C ALA A 22 21.15 -9.26 8.66
N SER A 23 21.81 -9.77 7.62
CA SER A 23 22.91 -10.74 7.73
C SER A 23 24.30 -10.09 7.66
N SER A 24 24.39 -8.88 7.11
CA SER A 24 25.61 -8.05 7.10
C SER A 24 25.24 -6.57 6.89
N ARG A 25 26.23 -5.71 6.62
CA ARG A 25 25.99 -4.28 6.33
C ARG A 25 25.03 -4.05 5.15
N TYR A 26 25.09 -4.91 4.13
CA TYR A 26 24.28 -4.81 2.91
C TYR A 26 23.44 -6.07 2.63
N GLY A 27 23.75 -7.18 3.30
CA GLY A 27 22.99 -8.42 3.20
C GLY A 27 21.79 -8.40 4.14
N PHE A 28 20.62 -8.74 3.59
CA PHE A 28 19.40 -8.99 4.35
C PHE A 28 18.56 -10.05 3.64
N HIS A 29 17.64 -10.67 4.37
CA HIS A 29 16.74 -11.67 3.80
C HIS A 29 15.37 -11.63 4.50
N LEU A 30 14.33 -12.07 3.79
CA LEU A 30 12.97 -12.16 4.31
C LEU A 30 12.86 -13.38 5.22
N ILE A 31 12.44 -13.18 6.47
CA ILE A 31 12.28 -14.27 7.46
C ILE A 31 10.81 -14.58 7.76
N CYS A 32 9.89 -13.65 7.47
CA CYS A 32 8.46 -13.86 7.65
C CYS A 32 7.66 -12.98 6.68
N GLU A 33 6.64 -13.56 6.06
CA GLU A 33 5.62 -12.83 5.32
C GLU A 33 4.23 -13.29 5.77
N LYS A 34 3.34 -12.33 6.02
CA LYS A 34 1.91 -12.57 6.26
C LYS A 34 1.08 -11.58 5.47
N LYS A 35 -0.05 -12.04 4.96
CA LYS A 35 -1.01 -11.23 4.22
C LYS A 35 -2.42 -11.50 4.70
N SER A 36 -3.20 -10.45 4.89
CA SER A 36 -4.62 -10.52 5.22
C SER A 36 -5.43 -9.70 4.22
N LYS A 37 -6.45 -10.33 3.61
CA LYS A 37 -7.40 -9.65 2.70
C LYS A 37 -8.43 -8.85 3.51
N VAL A 38 -7.99 -7.74 4.08
CA VAL A 38 -8.83 -6.87 4.93
C VAL A 38 -9.85 -6.07 4.14
N ARG A 39 -9.58 -5.80 2.85
CA ARG A 39 -10.39 -4.97 1.96
C ARG A 39 -10.89 -3.70 2.66
N ILE A 40 -9.98 -2.90 3.21
CA ILE A 40 -10.34 -1.71 3.98
C ILE A 40 -10.99 -0.64 3.09
N GLY A 41 -10.67 -0.63 1.79
CA GLY A 41 -11.34 0.22 0.80
C GLY A 41 -12.72 -0.26 0.34
N GLU A 42 -13.19 -1.42 0.80
CA GLU A 42 -14.49 -1.98 0.39
C GLU A 42 -15.65 -1.06 0.77
N GLY A 43 -16.39 -0.62 -0.25
CA GLY A 43 -17.51 0.31 -0.15
C GLY A 43 -17.11 1.76 0.09
N ALA A 44 -15.81 2.06 0.21
CA ALA A 44 -15.33 3.40 0.49
C ALA A 44 -15.48 4.31 -0.74
N TYR A 45 -15.09 3.85 -1.92
CA TYR A 45 -15.13 4.67 -3.14
C TYR A 45 -16.56 5.03 -3.53
N ALA A 46 -17.51 4.12 -3.31
CA ALA A 46 -18.93 4.39 -3.53
C ALA A 46 -19.53 5.40 -2.53
N LYS A 47 -18.91 5.60 -1.37
CA LYS A 47 -19.39 6.44 -0.26
C LYS A 47 -18.47 7.62 0.04
N GLY A 48 -17.97 8.27 -1.02
CA GLY A 48 -17.16 9.49 -0.90
C GLY A 48 -15.81 9.29 -0.20
N GLY A 49 -15.25 8.07 -0.25
CA GLY A 49 -13.97 7.72 0.36
C GLY A 49 -14.04 7.23 1.80
N TYR A 50 -15.19 7.32 2.48
CA TYR A 50 -15.28 6.92 3.89
C TYR A 50 -15.00 5.43 4.09
N LEU A 51 -14.05 5.10 4.98
CA LEU A 51 -13.79 3.73 5.39
C LEU A 51 -15.02 3.15 6.09
N GLN A 52 -15.40 1.93 5.71
CA GLN A 52 -16.60 1.28 6.24
C GLN A 52 -16.30 0.50 7.53
N PRO A 53 -17.25 0.43 8.49
CA PRO A 53 -17.02 -0.22 9.78
C PRO A 53 -16.53 -1.66 9.68
N ILE A 54 -17.03 -2.43 8.69
CA ILE A 54 -16.61 -3.81 8.48
C ILE A 54 -15.14 -3.90 8.01
N GLY A 55 -14.70 -2.99 7.15
CA GLY A 55 -13.31 -2.91 6.69
C GLY A 55 -12.35 -2.51 7.81
N ILE A 56 -12.75 -1.50 8.60
CA ILE A 56 -12.03 -1.06 9.80
C ILE A 56 -11.85 -2.23 10.80
N LYS A 57 -12.94 -2.96 11.09
CA LYS A 57 -12.90 -4.10 12.02
C LYS A 57 -11.96 -5.20 11.54
N ARG A 58 -12.00 -5.55 10.24
CA ARG A 58 -11.09 -6.56 9.66
C ARG A 58 -9.62 -6.10 9.71
N ALA A 59 -9.35 -4.84 9.41
CA ALA A 59 -8.01 -4.27 9.48
C ALA A 59 -7.46 -4.29 10.91
N TYR A 60 -8.26 -3.89 11.90
CA TYR A 60 -7.88 -3.94 13.31
C TYR A 60 -7.43 -5.35 13.73
N PHE A 61 -8.22 -6.38 13.43
CA PHE A 61 -7.85 -7.75 13.80
C PHE A 61 -6.59 -8.24 13.07
N ALA A 62 -6.43 -7.90 11.79
CA ALA A 62 -5.22 -8.24 11.05
C ALA A 62 -3.97 -7.57 11.65
N LEU A 63 -4.04 -6.27 11.96
CA LEU A 63 -2.94 -5.53 12.58
C LEU A 63 -2.60 -6.08 13.97
N ARG A 64 -3.62 -6.45 14.76
CA ARG A 64 -3.41 -7.10 16.06
C ARG A 64 -2.63 -8.41 15.93
N GLU A 65 -2.95 -9.23 14.93
CA GLU A 65 -2.21 -10.47 14.65
C GLU A 65 -0.79 -10.22 14.11
N PHE A 66 -0.60 -9.16 13.32
CA PHE A 66 0.73 -8.74 12.87
C PHE A 66 1.61 -8.33 14.04
N ILE A 67 1.09 -7.55 14.99
CA ILE A 67 1.84 -7.14 16.19
C ILE A 67 2.23 -8.35 17.06
N LYS A 68 1.34 -9.34 17.21
CA LYS A 68 1.72 -10.60 17.88
C LYS A 68 2.88 -11.29 17.16
N THR A 69 2.84 -11.32 15.82
CA THR A 69 3.91 -11.91 15.01
C THR A 69 5.23 -11.14 15.19
N ILE A 70 5.20 -9.82 15.15
CA ILE A 70 6.36 -8.95 15.38
C ILE A 70 6.99 -9.22 16.76
N LYS A 71 6.15 -9.38 17.80
CA LYS A 71 6.61 -9.73 19.16
C LYS A 71 7.28 -11.11 19.20
N LEU A 72 6.71 -12.13 18.54
CA LEU A 72 7.28 -13.47 18.48
C LEU A 72 8.68 -13.48 17.84
N TYR A 73 8.88 -12.67 16.81
CA TYR A 73 10.18 -12.53 16.14
C TYR A 73 11.14 -11.57 16.86
N SER A 74 10.74 -10.98 18.00
CA SER A 74 11.54 -10.02 18.77
C SER A 74 12.10 -8.89 17.90
N VAL A 75 11.27 -8.38 16.98
CA VAL A 75 11.66 -7.36 16.01
C VAL A 75 12.02 -6.04 16.70
N THR A 76 13.14 -5.44 16.31
CA THR A 76 13.66 -4.22 16.94
C THR A 76 13.10 -2.93 16.35
N LYS A 77 12.67 -2.97 15.09
CA LYS A 77 12.11 -1.80 14.38
C LYS A 77 10.86 -2.20 13.60
N THR A 78 9.77 -1.46 13.81
CA THR A 78 8.54 -1.63 13.02
C THR A 78 8.26 -0.34 12.26
N ILE A 79 7.98 -0.49 10.96
CA ILE A 79 7.52 0.58 10.08
C ILE A 79 6.14 0.17 9.58
N CYS A 80 5.13 1.03 9.74
CA CYS A 80 3.81 0.78 9.19
C CYS A 80 3.40 1.93 8.29
N VAL A 81 3.09 1.62 7.04
CA VAL A 81 2.62 2.56 6.04
C VAL A 81 1.20 2.22 5.60
N ALA A 82 0.44 3.22 5.20
CA ALA A 82 -0.87 3.06 4.59
C ALA A 82 -0.99 3.89 3.31
N THR A 83 -1.73 3.36 2.34
CA THR A 83 -1.75 3.90 0.97
C THR A 83 -3.14 4.41 0.58
N SER A 84 -3.50 4.35 -0.70
CA SER A 84 -4.67 5.01 -1.31
C SER A 84 -5.96 4.93 -0.48
N ALA A 85 -6.36 3.77 0.05
CA ALA A 85 -7.64 3.70 0.77
C ALA A 85 -7.67 4.55 2.04
N LEU A 86 -6.58 4.64 2.81
CA LEU A 86 -6.54 5.46 4.03
C LEU A 86 -6.23 6.91 3.69
N ARG A 87 -5.35 7.15 2.72
CA ARG A 87 -5.01 8.48 2.22
C ARG A 87 -6.21 9.23 1.68
N ASP A 88 -7.06 8.54 0.92
CA ASP A 88 -8.21 9.14 0.25
C ASP A 88 -9.46 9.21 1.16
N ALA A 89 -9.40 8.60 2.34
CA ALA A 89 -10.54 8.51 3.24
C ALA A 89 -10.66 9.71 4.19
N PRO A 90 -11.82 10.39 4.25
CA PRO A 90 -12.03 11.49 5.20
C PRO A 90 -11.88 11.07 6.67
N ASN A 91 -12.16 9.80 7.00
CA ASN A 91 -11.97 9.22 8.33
C ASN A 91 -10.68 8.38 8.46
N GLY A 92 -9.74 8.49 7.51
CA GLY A 92 -8.46 7.78 7.57
C GLY A 92 -7.60 8.18 8.79
N ASP A 93 -7.60 9.48 9.11
CA ASP A 93 -6.89 10.02 10.27
C ASP A 93 -7.46 9.55 11.61
N GLU A 94 -8.78 9.41 11.69
CA GLU A 94 -9.46 8.84 12.87
C GLU A 94 -9.04 7.38 13.05
N PHE A 95 -9.06 6.60 11.97
CA PHE A 95 -8.60 5.22 11.99
C PHE A 95 -7.15 5.11 12.47
N ARG A 96 -6.23 5.93 11.94
CA ARG A 96 -4.82 5.98 12.38
C ARG A 96 -4.70 6.25 13.88
N LYS A 97 -5.36 7.30 14.38
CA LYS A 97 -5.31 7.67 15.81
C LYS A 97 -5.87 6.56 16.70
N TRP A 98 -6.95 5.92 16.28
CA TRP A 98 -7.54 4.80 16.98
C TRP A 98 -6.60 3.58 17.02
N ILE A 99 -5.96 3.22 15.90
CA ILE A 99 -4.97 2.14 15.88
C ILE A 99 -3.78 2.44 16.79
N LYS A 100 -3.26 3.69 16.78
CA LYS A 100 -2.18 4.07 17.69
C LYS A 100 -2.57 3.89 19.15
N LYS A 101 -3.80 4.30 19.52
CA LYS A 101 -4.30 4.14 20.90
C LYS A 101 -4.46 2.67 21.30
N GLU A 102 -5.08 1.85 20.46
CA GLU A 102 -5.46 0.48 20.82
C GLU A 102 -4.32 -0.53 20.69
N LEU A 103 -3.40 -0.29 19.74
CA LEU A 103 -2.38 -1.26 19.35
C LEU A 103 -0.95 -0.75 19.52
N ASP A 104 -0.77 0.51 19.93
CA ASP A 104 0.53 1.21 19.97
C ASP A 104 1.29 1.21 18.62
N LEU A 105 0.56 1.06 17.51
CA LEU A 105 1.11 1.04 16.17
C LEU A 105 0.93 2.41 15.52
N ASP A 106 2.05 3.06 15.19
CA ASP A 106 2.03 4.30 14.42
C ASP A 106 1.91 3.98 12.93
N ILE A 107 0.95 4.61 12.24
CA ILE A 107 0.71 4.42 10.81
C ILE A 107 1.08 5.70 10.08
N ASP A 108 2.06 5.61 9.20
CA ASP A 108 2.39 6.70 8.29
C ASP A 108 1.52 6.60 7.02
N ILE A 109 0.67 7.60 6.78
CA ILE A 109 -0.18 7.66 5.60
C ILE A 109 0.63 8.35 4.50
N ILE A 110 1.17 7.57 3.58
CA ILE A 110 2.10 8.06 2.57
C ILE A 110 1.36 8.54 1.32
N ASP A 111 1.89 9.59 0.68
CA ASP A 111 1.40 10.02 -0.62
C ASP A 111 1.78 9.02 -1.74
N GLY A 112 1.09 9.12 -2.87
CA GLY A 112 1.33 8.21 -4.00
C GLY A 112 2.72 8.36 -4.62
N LYS A 113 3.33 9.56 -4.53
CA LYS A 113 4.70 9.78 -5.01
C LYS A 113 5.72 9.01 -4.18
N SER A 114 5.52 8.93 -2.87
CA SER A 114 6.34 8.15 -1.94
C SER A 114 6.14 6.66 -2.15
N GLU A 115 4.89 6.21 -2.35
CA GLU A 115 4.55 4.83 -2.70
C GLU A 115 5.26 4.37 -3.98
N ALA A 116 5.13 5.14 -5.07
CA ALA A 116 5.85 4.92 -6.32
C ALA A 116 7.38 4.90 -6.14
N LYS A 117 7.92 5.82 -5.32
CA LYS A 117 9.35 5.90 -5.02
C LYS A 117 9.86 4.66 -4.28
N PHE A 118 9.12 4.15 -3.30
CA PHE A 118 9.51 2.92 -2.59
C PHE A 118 9.55 1.71 -3.52
N GLY A 119 8.55 1.55 -4.40
CA GLY A 119 8.55 0.51 -5.43
C GLY A 119 9.75 0.64 -6.38
N ALA A 120 10.09 1.85 -6.79
CA ALA A 120 11.24 2.13 -7.64
C ALA A 120 12.59 1.84 -6.97
N ILE A 121 12.74 2.19 -5.68
CA ILE A 121 13.94 1.84 -4.89
C ILE A 121 14.11 0.33 -4.83
N ALA A 122 13.03 -0.42 -4.56
CA ALA A 122 13.06 -1.88 -4.55
C ALA A 122 13.46 -2.43 -5.93
N GLY A 123 12.82 -1.96 -7.01
CA GLY A 123 13.14 -2.37 -8.37
C GLY A 123 14.60 -2.11 -8.77
N LEU A 124 15.12 -0.92 -8.46
CA LEU A 124 16.52 -0.52 -8.74
C LEU A 124 17.56 -1.40 -8.04
N ASN A 125 17.28 -1.84 -6.82
CA ASN A 125 18.27 -2.57 -6.01
C ASN A 125 18.12 -4.09 -6.11
N LEU A 126 16.94 -4.59 -6.48
CA LEU A 126 16.63 -6.03 -6.44
C LEU A 126 16.46 -6.66 -7.83
N LEU A 127 16.39 -5.85 -8.90
CA LEU A 127 16.32 -6.33 -10.28
C LEU A 127 17.56 -5.88 -11.08
N PRO A 128 17.99 -6.65 -12.10
CA PRO A 128 19.11 -6.29 -12.94
C PRO A 128 18.71 -5.25 -14.01
N ILE A 129 18.18 -4.10 -13.58
CA ILE A 129 17.71 -3.03 -14.47
C ILE A 129 18.46 -1.72 -14.22
N GLN A 130 18.69 -0.94 -15.28
CA GLN A 130 19.30 0.40 -15.18
C GLN A 130 18.32 1.51 -15.58
N SER A 131 17.35 1.20 -16.45
CA SER A 131 16.32 2.13 -16.91
C SER A 131 15.03 1.37 -17.15
N GLY A 132 13.88 2.02 -16.96
CA GLY A 132 12.56 1.41 -17.12
C GLY A 132 11.47 2.23 -16.44
N ILE A 133 10.25 1.72 -16.50
CA ILE A 133 9.11 2.29 -15.77
C ILE A 133 8.56 1.20 -14.85
N THR A 134 8.50 1.47 -13.55
CA THR A 134 7.76 0.59 -12.64
C THR A 134 6.27 0.86 -12.78
N ILE A 135 5.45 -0.18 -12.68
CA ILE A 135 3.99 -0.08 -12.65
C ILE A 135 3.52 -1.00 -11.52
N ASP A 136 3.08 -0.40 -10.41
CA ASP A 136 2.44 -1.13 -9.31
C ASP A 136 0.92 -0.89 -9.36
N ILE A 137 0.15 -1.94 -9.63
CA ILE A 137 -1.31 -1.85 -9.75
C ILE A 137 -1.93 -2.32 -8.44
N GLY A 138 -2.42 -1.35 -7.67
CA GLY A 138 -3.04 -1.57 -6.38
C GLY A 138 -4.56 -1.76 -6.41
N GLY A 139 -5.15 -1.70 -5.22
CA GLY A 139 -6.60 -1.69 -5.05
C GLY A 139 -7.22 -0.32 -5.29
N GLY A 140 -6.51 0.74 -4.92
CA GLY A 140 -6.99 2.13 -5.02
C GLY A 140 -6.26 2.96 -6.07
N SER A 141 -4.93 2.86 -6.11
CA SER A 141 -4.07 3.56 -7.06
C SER A 141 -3.28 2.60 -7.95
N SER A 142 -2.70 3.17 -9.01
CA SER A 142 -1.62 2.57 -9.78
C SER A 142 -0.46 3.54 -9.76
N ASP A 143 0.68 3.07 -9.30
CA ASP A 143 1.85 3.89 -8.98
C ASP A 143 2.98 3.60 -9.97
N LEU A 144 3.53 4.66 -10.57
CA LEU A 144 4.51 4.58 -11.64
C LEU A 144 5.77 5.37 -11.28
N ALA A 145 6.93 4.87 -11.67
CA ALA A 145 8.18 5.60 -11.55
C ALA A 145 9.05 5.43 -12.78
N LEU A 146 9.53 6.54 -13.33
CA LEU A 146 10.51 6.53 -14.41
C LEU A 146 11.91 6.38 -13.81
N ILE A 147 12.62 5.36 -14.26
CA ILE A 147 14.01 5.10 -13.89
C ILE A 147 14.88 5.28 -15.14
N LYS A 148 15.97 6.05 -15.01
CA LYS A 148 16.98 6.22 -16.05
C LYS A 148 18.37 6.25 -15.45
N ASN A 149 19.30 5.46 -16.00
CA ASN A 149 20.70 5.39 -15.55
C ASN A 149 20.84 5.21 -14.03
N CYS A 150 20.12 4.24 -13.48
CA CYS A 150 20.05 3.91 -12.05
C CYS A 150 19.52 5.04 -11.14
N LYS A 151 18.82 6.03 -11.71
CA LYS A 151 18.20 7.14 -10.97
C LYS A 151 16.69 7.16 -11.20
N ILE A 152 15.95 7.40 -10.13
CA ILE A 152 14.51 7.70 -10.19
C ILE A 152 14.39 9.14 -10.70
N ILE A 153 13.79 9.31 -11.87
CA ILE A 153 13.62 10.60 -12.55
C ILE A 153 12.33 11.26 -12.11
N ASP A 154 11.22 10.53 -12.16
CA ASP A 154 9.90 11.01 -11.79
C ASP A 154 9.05 9.90 -11.19
N THR A 155 8.05 10.30 -10.41
CA THR A 155 7.03 9.40 -9.86
C THR A 155 5.63 9.96 -10.06
N TYR A 156 4.70 9.06 -10.40
CA TYR A 156 3.31 9.34 -10.67
C TYR A 156 2.42 8.37 -9.89
N SER A 157 1.25 8.85 -9.47
CA SER A 157 0.23 8.03 -8.84
C SER A 157 -1.09 8.34 -9.49
N LEU A 158 -1.71 7.34 -10.09
CA LEU A 158 -2.97 7.45 -10.79
C LEU A 158 -4.08 6.89 -9.91
N ASN A 159 -5.26 7.52 -9.95
CA ASN A 159 -6.43 7.04 -9.22
C ASN A 159 -7.12 5.87 -9.94
N ILE A 160 -6.32 4.91 -10.41
CA ILE A 160 -6.72 3.71 -11.11
C ILE A 160 -6.39 2.53 -10.21
N GLY A 161 -7.39 1.85 -9.66
CA GLY A 161 -7.17 0.69 -8.81
C GLY A 161 -8.23 -0.37 -9.01
N THR A 162 -7.89 -1.63 -8.78
CA THR A 162 -8.80 -2.76 -9.03
C THR A 162 -10.09 -2.70 -8.20
N VAL A 163 -10.01 -2.30 -6.93
CA VAL A 163 -11.18 -2.12 -6.04
C VAL A 163 -11.95 -0.85 -6.42
N ARG A 164 -11.22 0.24 -6.71
CA ARG A 164 -11.82 1.51 -7.14
C ARG A 164 -12.64 1.37 -8.42
N LEU A 165 -12.08 0.73 -9.45
CA LEU A 165 -12.77 0.49 -10.72
C LEU A 165 -13.97 -0.45 -10.54
N LYS A 166 -13.83 -1.49 -9.70
CA LYS A 166 -14.94 -2.37 -9.33
C LYS A 166 -16.12 -1.59 -8.76
N GLU A 167 -15.89 -0.76 -7.75
CA GLU A 167 -16.98 -0.06 -7.05
C GLU A 167 -17.59 1.10 -7.84
N LEU A 168 -16.77 1.81 -8.63
CA LEU A 168 -17.24 2.95 -9.42
C LEU A 168 -17.96 2.53 -10.70
N PHE A 169 -17.65 1.34 -11.24
CA PHE A 169 -18.18 0.87 -12.53
C PHE A 169 -18.88 -0.48 -12.43
N PHE A 170 -18.14 -1.55 -12.15
CA PHE A 170 -18.64 -2.92 -12.31
C PHE A 170 -19.75 -3.30 -11.31
N ASP A 171 -19.65 -2.90 -10.04
CA ASP A 171 -20.70 -3.12 -9.02
C ASP A 171 -21.97 -2.31 -9.29
N ARG A 172 -21.86 -1.27 -10.13
CA ARG A 172 -22.98 -0.43 -10.58
C ARG A 172 -23.51 -0.85 -11.95
N ASN A 173 -23.05 -2.01 -12.47
CA ASN A 173 -23.37 -2.50 -13.82
C ASN A 173 -23.11 -1.47 -14.93
N ARG A 174 -22.12 -0.57 -14.75
CA ARG A 174 -21.75 0.38 -15.81
C ARG A 174 -21.03 -0.36 -16.94
N PRO A 175 -21.24 0.02 -18.21
CA PRO A 175 -20.55 -0.55 -19.35
C PRO A 175 -19.01 -0.49 -19.25
N LEU A 176 -18.33 -1.49 -19.80
CA LEU A 176 -16.87 -1.56 -19.84
C LEU A 176 -16.21 -0.34 -20.53
N HIS A 177 -16.88 0.24 -21.53
CA HIS A 177 -16.33 1.39 -22.26
C HIS A 177 -16.17 2.62 -21.35
N GLU A 178 -17.09 2.84 -20.40
CA GLU A 178 -16.99 3.95 -19.45
C GLU A 178 -15.80 3.80 -18.49
N ALA A 179 -15.52 2.56 -18.05
CA ALA A 179 -14.34 2.27 -17.24
C ALA A 179 -13.04 2.49 -18.04
N LYS A 180 -13.03 2.14 -19.34
CA LYS A 180 -11.89 2.40 -20.24
C LYS A 180 -11.67 3.89 -20.46
N GLU A 181 -12.74 4.67 -20.65
CA GLU A 181 -12.65 6.13 -20.79
C GLU A 181 -12.11 6.79 -19.53
N PHE A 182 -12.55 6.34 -18.35
CA PHE A 182 -11.99 6.80 -17.07
C PHE A 182 -10.49 6.51 -16.97
N ILE A 183 -10.07 5.28 -17.31
CA ILE A 183 -8.64 4.91 -17.34
C ILE A 183 -7.86 5.80 -18.30
N LYS A 184 -8.39 6.04 -19.52
CA LYS A 184 -7.74 6.93 -20.50
C LYS A 184 -7.54 8.34 -19.95
N LYS A 185 -8.57 8.93 -19.34
CA LYS A 185 -8.50 10.26 -18.72
C LYS A 185 -7.47 10.33 -17.59
N GLU A 186 -7.35 9.27 -16.79
CA GLU A 186 -6.30 9.20 -15.76
C GLU A 186 -4.90 9.07 -16.38
N LEU A 187 -4.75 8.31 -17.47
CA LEU A 187 -3.48 8.17 -18.19
C LEU A 187 -3.03 9.45 -18.89
N GLU A 188 -3.95 10.33 -19.29
CA GLU A 188 -3.64 11.67 -19.86
C GLU A 188 -2.92 12.60 -18.87
N LYS A 189 -2.84 12.24 -17.58
CA LYS A 189 -2.06 12.98 -16.57
C LYS A 189 -0.57 12.64 -16.60
N LEU A 190 -0.19 11.57 -17.29
CA LEU A 190 1.21 11.24 -17.52
C LEU A 190 1.77 12.13 -18.65
N PRO A 191 3.04 12.57 -18.56
CA PRO A 191 3.68 13.42 -19.57
C PRO A 191 3.93 12.70 -20.90
#